data_AF-A0A9P8AYB1-F1
#
_entry.id   AF-A0A9P8AYB1-F1
#
_cell.length_a   1.000
_cell.length_b   1.000
_cell.length_c   1.000
_cell.angle_alpha   90.00
_cell.angle_beta   90.00
_cell.angle_gamma   90.00
#
_symmetry.space_group_name_H-M   'P 1'
#
loop_
_entity.id
_entity.type
_entity.pdbx_description
1 polymer ?
#
loop_
_entity_poly.entity_id
_entity_poly.type
_entity_poly.pdbx_seq_one_letter_code
_entity_poly.pdbx_strand_id
1 'polypeptide(L)'
;MKPGSRSVVPYQRSCGVNIKDKEQWSTYLVPLFRQNHFVIDFFLSQVVFPKEAKEFPSKLSSSGWDLAESNPNVTTGFSGTNDNQYLLPTSIQQCDPLNQQSTNAKVLTYLLQPENNHYSCLHNFHNGNSPTAQEFLGLLVQEQPEVRVLLDVGAQMLELRKEQLVKHWLSLRPDLSAVVYFSESDELMVLNQRDSTEPLLLPPLKYQLDKCLVYLDQAHTRGTDLKLPLHSEQHTKDPLVQGAMRMRQLGQGQSVMFFAPLEIDQRIRIAAKKSESAALETIDVLRWVMIETCDGITYHVPHWAQQGLDYFRRRDAWDAFIDSELADHLLHPWIQPEGRSLVDLYGVNTSTATINESLMSIPGLRDRCRKIGVTFVSGSNMDEKQEREVSQEIEREQRIERPAKCEPATHSILRHIRSLLETGTIRSNSTLVPLFCRLKRSRIIQWRRMGFSATMHQ
;
A
#
# COMPACT_ATOMS: atom_id res chain seq x y z
N MET A 1 48.07 -18.23 21.52
CA MET A 1 47.49 -16.96 21.03
C MET A 1 47.84 -15.86 22.03
N LYS A 2 48.57 -14.83 21.60
CA LYS A 2 48.88 -13.67 22.45
C LYS A 2 47.60 -12.87 22.71
N PRO A 3 47.39 -12.33 23.92
CA PRO A 3 46.24 -11.45 24.19
C PRO A 3 46.41 -10.18 23.36
N GLY A 4 45.38 -9.87 22.55
CA GLY A 4 45.33 -8.69 21.71
C GLY A 4 45.42 -7.42 22.55
N SER A 5 46.38 -6.58 22.22
CA SER A 5 46.52 -5.22 22.74
C SER A 5 45.22 -4.44 22.49
N ARG A 6 44.48 -4.11 23.57
CA ARG A 6 43.45 -3.06 23.51
C ARG A 6 44.19 -1.75 23.18
N SER A 7 43.96 -1.20 21.98
CA SER A 7 44.39 0.15 21.69
C SER A 7 43.63 1.09 22.63
N VAL A 8 44.36 1.76 23.51
CA VAL A 8 43.83 2.86 24.30
C VAL A 8 43.65 4.01 23.31
N VAL A 9 42.40 4.27 22.91
CA VAL A 9 42.07 5.43 22.09
C VAL A 9 42.39 6.67 22.95
N PRO A 10 43.27 7.59 22.49
CA PRO A 10 43.65 8.74 23.28
C PRO A 10 42.42 9.63 23.52
N TYR A 11 42.27 10.11 24.75
CA TYR A 11 41.20 11.01 25.16
C TYR A 11 41.35 12.35 24.40
N GLN A 12 40.67 12.48 23.25
CA GLN A 12 40.66 13.73 22.49
C GLN A 12 39.69 14.70 23.16
N ARG A 13 40.23 15.74 23.82
CA ARG A 13 39.45 16.91 24.26
C ARG A 13 39.10 17.75 23.04
N SER A 14 37.88 17.62 22.52
CA SER A 14 37.35 18.52 21.51
C SER A 14 36.95 19.85 22.15
N CYS A 15 37.89 20.78 22.23
CA CYS A 15 37.57 22.18 22.53
C CYS A 15 36.94 22.81 21.28
N GLY A 16 35.63 23.06 21.31
CA GLY A 16 34.90 23.76 20.25
C GLY A 16 34.21 22.82 19.24
N VAL A 17 33.11 22.21 19.67
CA VAL A 17 32.17 21.53 18.75
C VAL A 17 31.24 22.58 18.16
N ASN A 18 31.28 22.78 16.84
CA ASN A 18 30.36 23.67 16.12
C ASN A 18 29.24 22.84 15.47
N ILE A 19 28.07 22.83 16.10
CA ILE A 19 26.91 22.04 15.66
C ILE A 19 26.35 22.55 14.31
N LYS A 20 26.71 23.76 13.87
CA LYS A 20 26.27 24.31 12.57
C LYS A 20 27.18 23.93 11.41
N ASP A 21 28.36 23.36 11.69
CA ASP A 21 29.29 22.92 10.66
C ASP A 21 28.93 21.49 10.23
N LYS A 22 28.35 21.38 9.02
CA LYS A 22 27.92 20.08 8.46
C LYS A 22 29.08 19.15 8.19
N GLU A 23 30.25 19.67 7.81
CA GLU A 23 31.44 18.87 7.51
C GLU A 23 32.04 18.33 8.81
N GLN A 24 32.14 19.18 9.84
CA GLN A 24 32.57 18.73 11.18
C GLN A 24 31.63 17.63 11.72
N TRP A 25 30.33 17.80 11.52
CA TRP A 25 29.30 16.84 11.91
C TRP A 25 29.42 15.50 11.19
N SER A 26 29.40 15.49 9.85
CA SER A 26 29.36 14.26 9.05
C SER A 26 30.68 13.51 9.06
N THR A 27 31.80 14.23 9.02
CA THR A 27 33.12 13.64 8.76
C THR A 27 33.84 13.22 10.03
N TYR A 28 33.59 13.91 11.15
CA TYR A 28 34.32 13.68 12.39
C TYR A 28 33.42 13.22 13.54
N LEU A 29 32.36 13.97 13.86
CA LEU A 29 31.53 13.69 15.04
C LEU A 29 30.72 12.41 14.90
N VAL A 30 29.99 12.23 13.78
CA VAL A 30 29.18 11.03 13.56
C VAL A 30 30.04 9.76 13.55
N PRO A 31 31.15 9.66 12.78
CA PRO A 31 31.99 8.46 12.81
C PRO A 31 32.60 8.14 14.19
N LEU A 32 32.95 9.17 14.98
CA LEU A 32 33.49 9.02 16.34
C LEU A 32 32.47 8.47 17.33
N PHE A 33 31.22 8.95 17.27
CA PHE A 33 30.21 8.65 18.29
C PHE A 33 29.16 7.63 17.87
N ARG A 34 29.02 7.29 16.57
CA ARG A 34 27.97 6.36 16.07
C ARG A 34 28.01 4.96 16.67
N GLN A 35 29.15 4.53 17.22
CA GLN A 35 29.32 3.24 17.90
C GLN A 35 29.61 3.41 19.40
N ASN A 36 29.53 4.63 19.93
CA ASN A 36 29.76 4.88 21.34
C ASN A 36 28.48 4.58 22.13
N HIS A 37 28.52 3.52 22.92
CA HIS A 37 27.36 3.09 23.73
C HIS A 37 26.83 4.19 24.64
N PHE A 38 27.67 5.02 25.27
CA PHE A 38 27.18 6.09 26.15
C PHE A 38 26.37 7.15 25.40
N VAL A 39 26.76 7.48 24.17
CA VAL A 39 26.02 8.43 23.33
C VAL A 39 24.72 7.82 22.86
N ILE A 40 24.74 6.55 22.46
CA ILE A 40 23.56 5.79 22.07
C ILE A 40 22.57 5.70 23.25
N ASP A 41 23.03 5.28 24.42
CA ASP A 41 22.22 5.16 25.64
C ASP A 41 21.64 6.50 26.08
N PHE A 42 22.41 7.58 26.01
CA PHE A 42 21.91 8.93 26.28
C PHE A 42 20.82 9.33 25.29
N PHE A 43 21.06 9.14 23.99
CA PHE A 43 20.09 9.50 22.96
C PHE A 43 18.79 8.69 23.12
N LEU A 44 18.91 7.38 23.33
CA LEU A 44 17.75 6.51 23.56
C LEU A 44 17.00 6.90 24.83
N SER A 45 17.68 7.07 25.96
CA SER A 45 17.03 7.35 27.25
C SER A 45 16.46 8.76 27.40
N GLN A 46 17.08 9.78 26.79
CA GLN A 46 16.69 11.18 26.97
C GLN A 46 15.89 11.76 25.81
N VAL A 47 16.01 11.20 24.60
CA VAL A 47 15.36 11.73 23.40
C VAL A 47 14.30 10.77 22.87
N VAL A 48 14.66 9.51 22.65
CA VAL A 48 13.77 8.54 21.98
C VAL A 48 12.72 8.00 22.95
N PHE A 49 13.12 7.30 24.02
CA PHE A 49 12.20 6.61 24.93
C PHE A 49 11.19 7.54 25.61
N PRO A 50 11.54 8.76 26.09
CA PRO A 50 10.55 9.66 26.69
C PRO A 50 9.45 10.10 25.71
N LYS A 51 9.75 10.09 24.41
CA LYS A 51 8.82 10.51 23.34
C LYS A 51 8.06 9.32 22.74
N GLU A 52 8.74 8.21 22.50
CA GLU A 52 8.24 7.08 21.71
C GLU A 52 7.90 5.84 22.56
N ALA A 53 8.42 5.71 23.79
CA ALA A 53 8.19 4.57 24.68
C ALA A 53 7.47 5.00 25.98
N LYS A 54 6.52 5.93 25.86
CA LYS A 54 5.69 6.34 26.99
C LYS A 54 4.69 5.23 27.31
N GLU A 55 4.72 4.77 28.55
CA GLU A 55 3.86 3.69 29.04
C GLU A 55 2.96 4.23 30.17
N PHE A 56 1.75 3.70 30.27
CA PHE A 56 0.87 3.93 31.41
C PHE A 56 0.80 2.65 32.26
N PRO A 57 0.57 2.75 33.58
CA PRO A 57 0.46 1.56 34.42
C PRO A 57 -0.74 0.69 34.04
N SER A 58 -1.78 1.29 33.46
CA SER A 58 -3.00 0.59 33.08
C SER A 58 -3.66 1.24 31.87
N LYS A 59 -4.37 0.43 31.10
CA LYS A 59 -5.14 0.85 29.94
C LYS A 59 -6.59 0.38 30.01
N LEU A 60 -7.44 1.13 29.31
CA LEU A 60 -8.75 0.68 28.87
C LEU A 60 -8.62 0.38 27.37
N SER A 61 -8.90 -0.85 26.97
CA SER A 61 -8.73 -1.29 25.59
C SER A 61 -10.08 -1.66 24.97
N SER A 62 -10.23 -1.32 23.70
CA SER A 62 -11.26 -1.83 22.80
C SER A 62 -10.60 -2.30 21.52
N SER A 63 -11.24 -3.20 20.79
CA SER A 63 -10.70 -3.86 19.62
C SER A 63 -11.79 -4.11 18.58
N GLY A 64 -11.42 -4.72 17.44
CA GLY A 64 -12.39 -5.13 16.44
C GLY A 64 -13.46 -6.11 16.96
N TRP A 65 -13.19 -6.81 18.08
CA TRP A 65 -14.16 -7.68 18.73
C TRP A 65 -15.36 -6.91 19.30
N ASP A 66 -15.12 -5.73 19.87
CA ASP A 66 -16.16 -4.87 20.43
C ASP A 66 -17.02 -4.26 19.30
N LEU A 67 -16.42 -3.91 18.16
CA LEU A 67 -17.15 -3.45 16.97
C LEU A 67 -18.06 -4.53 16.38
N ALA A 68 -17.64 -5.79 16.50
CA ALA A 68 -18.35 -6.96 16.00
C ALA A 68 -19.34 -7.55 17.02
N GLU A 69 -19.61 -6.84 18.12
CA GLU A 69 -20.60 -7.26 19.10
C GLU A 69 -21.99 -7.40 18.46
N SER A 70 -22.72 -8.43 18.89
CA SER A 70 -24.05 -8.72 18.35
C SER A 70 -25.00 -7.60 18.76
N ASN A 71 -25.52 -6.90 17.76
CA ASN A 71 -26.47 -5.82 17.93
C ASN A 71 -27.81 -6.18 17.27
N PRO A 72 -28.92 -5.52 17.66
CA PRO A 72 -30.20 -5.68 16.98
C PRO A 72 -30.14 -5.35 15.48
N ASN A 73 -29.21 -4.46 15.10
CA ASN A 73 -28.91 -4.15 13.72
C ASN A 73 -27.83 -5.09 13.19
N VAL A 74 -28.00 -5.54 11.95
CA VAL A 74 -27.04 -6.43 11.30
C VAL A 74 -25.73 -5.67 11.03
N THR A 75 -24.64 -6.13 11.66
CA THR A 75 -23.28 -5.65 11.37
C THR A 75 -22.76 -6.36 10.12
N THR A 76 -22.63 -5.64 9.01
CA THR A 76 -22.04 -6.13 7.76
C THR A 76 -20.92 -5.22 7.29
N GLY A 77 -19.87 -5.80 6.71
CA GLY A 77 -18.78 -5.08 6.07
C GLY A 77 -18.37 -5.74 4.76
N PHE A 78 -17.61 -5.01 3.96
CA PHE A 78 -17.01 -5.52 2.72
C PHE A 78 -15.51 -5.67 2.93
N SER A 79 -14.97 -6.83 2.58
CA SER A 79 -13.53 -7.04 2.52
C SER A 79 -13.10 -7.17 1.07
N GLY A 80 -12.03 -6.46 0.70
CA GLY A 80 -11.40 -6.61 -0.60
C GLY A 80 -10.57 -7.90 -0.72
N THR A 81 -10.32 -8.60 0.39
CA THR A 81 -9.49 -9.81 0.42
C THR A 81 -10.00 -10.88 1.38
N ASN A 82 -9.46 -12.10 1.25
CA ASN A 82 -9.94 -13.26 2.00
C ASN A 82 -8.95 -13.82 3.03
N ASP A 83 -7.70 -13.36 3.09
CA ASP A 83 -6.70 -14.00 3.96
C ASP A 83 -6.92 -13.70 5.43
N ASN A 84 -7.38 -12.49 5.77
CA ASN A 84 -7.62 -12.09 7.16
C ASN A 84 -8.88 -12.72 7.79
N GLN A 85 -9.63 -13.54 7.05
CA GLN A 85 -10.85 -14.19 7.52
C GLN A 85 -10.66 -15.06 8.78
N TYR A 86 -9.44 -15.56 8.97
CA TYR A 86 -9.09 -16.41 10.10
C TYR A 86 -8.91 -15.60 11.39
N LEU A 87 -8.70 -14.29 11.28
CA LEU A 87 -8.48 -13.35 12.37
C LEU A 87 -9.64 -12.37 12.56
N LEU A 88 -10.80 -12.65 11.96
CA LEU A 88 -12.04 -11.90 12.26
C LEU A 88 -12.58 -12.33 13.63
N PRO A 89 -13.27 -11.43 14.37
CA PRO A 89 -14.02 -11.80 15.56
C PRO A 89 -14.96 -12.97 15.27
N THR A 90 -15.16 -13.88 16.24
CA THR A 90 -15.92 -15.12 16.01
C THR A 90 -17.41 -14.89 15.75
N SER A 91 -17.93 -13.70 16.04
CA SER A 91 -19.28 -13.27 15.67
C SER A 91 -19.43 -12.92 14.19
N ILE A 92 -18.33 -12.68 13.46
CA ILE A 92 -18.34 -12.35 12.04
C ILE A 92 -18.18 -13.61 11.20
N GLN A 93 -19.09 -13.78 10.25
CA GLN A 93 -19.00 -14.82 9.23
C GLN A 93 -18.68 -14.18 7.87
N GLN A 94 -17.66 -14.71 7.20
CA GLN A 94 -17.41 -14.36 5.81
C GLN A 94 -18.44 -15.06 4.91
N CYS A 95 -19.11 -14.27 4.08
CA CYS A 95 -20.06 -14.74 3.09
C CYS A 95 -19.53 -14.40 1.70
N ASP A 96 -18.84 -15.36 1.06
CA ASP A 96 -18.31 -15.20 -0.30
C ASP A 96 -19.39 -15.56 -1.33
N PRO A 97 -19.90 -14.60 -2.12
CA PRO A 97 -20.85 -14.88 -3.18
C PRO A 97 -20.29 -15.88 -4.20
N LEU A 98 -21.10 -16.84 -4.66
CA LEU A 98 -20.68 -17.90 -5.59
C LEU A 98 -20.00 -17.35 -6.86
N ASN A 99 -20.46 -16.20 -7.35
CA ASN A 99 -19.91 -15.54 -8.53
C ASN A 99 -18.52 -14.88 -8.28
N GLN A 100 -18.09 -14.74 -7.03
CA GLN A 100 -16.83 -14.10 -6.64
C GLN A 100 -15.79 -15.09 -6.10
N GLN A 101 -16.17 -16.33 -5.81
CA GLN A 101 -15.25 -17.38 -5.31
C GLN A 101 -14.07 -17.65 -6.25
N SER A 102 -14.26 -17.51 -7.57
CA SER A 102 -13.19 -17.74 -8.54
C SER A 102 -12.21 -16.59 -8.67
N THR A 103 -12.48 -15.42 -8.07
CA THR A 103 -11.68 -14.20 -8.34
C THR A 103 -10.23 -14.38 -7.92
N ASN A 104 -9.98 -14.90 -6.71
CA ASN A 104 -8.62 -15.12 -6.22
C ASN A 104 -7.86 -16.17 -7.06
N ALA A 105 -8.55 -17.25 -7.44
CA ALA A 105 -7.96 -18.27 -8.31
C ALA A 105 -7.67 -17.72 -9.72
N LYS A 106 -8.50 -16.81 -10.21
CA LYS A 106 -8.36 -16.18 -11.53
C LYS A 106 -7.11 -15.29 -11.59
N VAL A 107 -6.82 -14.51 -10.53
CA VAL A 107 -5.59 -13.70 -10.48
C VAL A 107 -4.35 -14.59 -10.48
N LEU A 108 -4.34 -15.65 -9.66
CA LEU A 108 -3.24 -16.61 -9.64
C LEU A 108 -3.06 -17.29 -10.99
N THR A 109 -4.15 -17.64 -11.68
CA THR A 109 -4.12 -18.22 -13.03
C THR A 109 -3.47 -17.27 -14.03
N TYR A 110 -3.72 -15.96 -13.91
CA TYR A 110 -3.04 -14.96 -14.73
C TYR A 110 -1.56 -14.86 -14.37
N LEU A 111 -1.20 -14.73 -13.09
CA LEU A 111 0.20 -14.64 -12.66
C LEU A 111 1.03 -15.86 -13.06
N LEU A 112 0.42 -17.04 -13.15
CA LEU A 112 1.08 -18.28 -13.58
C LEU A 112 1.18 -18.47 -15.09
N GLN A 113 0.67 -17.54 -15.91
CA GLN A 113 0.83 -17.63 -17.36
C GLN A 113 2.32 -17.54 -17.78
N PRO A 114 2.73 -18.20 -18.88
CA PRO A 114 4.12 -18.20 -19.33
C PRO A 114 4.71 -16.80 -19.56
N GLU A 115 3.90 -15.84 -20.01
CA GLU A 115 4.34 -14.46 -20.23
C GLU A 115 4.73 -13.75 -18.94
N ASN A 116 4.37 -14.30 -17.78
CA ASN A 116 4.65 -13.76 -16.46
C ASN A 116 5.76 -14.53 -15.74
N ASN A 117 6.38 -15.53 -16.38
CA ASN A 117 7.43 -16.35 -15.78
C ASN A 117 8.80 -15.65 -15.87
N HIS A 118 8.87 -14.44 -15.34
CA HIS A 118 10.06 -13.61 -15.33
C HIS A 118 10.37 -13.19 -13.90
N TYR A 119 11.55 -13.57 -13.42
CA TYR A 119 12.04 -13.25 -12.10
C TYR A 119 13.51 -12.84 -12.18
N SER A 120 13.89 -11.80 -11.46
CA SER A 120 15.27 -11.32 -11.38
C SER A 120 15.65 -11.01 -9.94
N CYS A 121 16.80 -11.53 -9.50
CA CYS A 121 17.37 -11.21 -8.20
C CYS A 121 18.21 -9.94 -8.32
N LEU A 122 17.92 -8.96 -7.47
CA LEU A 122 18.65 -7.71 -7.37
C LEU A 122 19.92 -7.94 -6.56
N HIS A 123 21.00 -8.30 -7.25
CA HIS A 123 22.29 -8.56 -6.65
C HIS A 123 23.42 -7.74 -7.30
N ASN A 124 24.16 -6.98 -6.48
CA ASN A 124 25.38 -6.32 -6.94
C ASN A 124 26.58 -7.27 -6.75
N PHE A 125 26.99 -7.93 -7.84
CA PHE A 125 28.10 -8.88 -7.87
C PHE A 125 29.47 -8.27 -7.49
N HIS A 126 29.60 -6.94 -7.46
CA HIS A 126 30.87 -6.28 -7.15
C HIS A 126 31.11 -6.06 -5.66
N ASN A 127 30.06 -5.88 -4.85
CA ASN A 127 30.18 -5.54 -3.44
C ASN A 127 29.37 -6.43 -2.49
N GLY A 128 28.54 -7.34 -3.03
CA GLY A 128 27.73 -8.28 -2.25
C GLY A 128 26.51 -7.66 -1.57
N ASN A 129 26.24 -6.37 -1.81
CA ASN A 129 25.10 -5.65 -1.23
C ASN A 129 23.92 -5.60 -2.20
N SER A 130 22.74 -5.23 -1.68
CA SER A 130 21.58 -4.87 -2.49
C SER A 130 21.90 -3.61 -3.32
N PRO A 131 21.48 -3.56 -4.60
CA PRO A 131 21.72 -2.40 -5.46
C PRO A 131 20.98 -1.18 -4.93
N THR A 132 21.59 -0.01 -5.10
CA THR A 132 20.91 1.28 -4.82
C THR A 132 19.71 1.47 -5.74
N ALA A 133 18.78 2.35 -5.35
CA ALA A 133 17.62 2.66 -6.19
C ALA A 133 18.01 3.10 -7.63
N GLN A 134 19.13 3.82 -7.78
CA GLN A 134 19.63 4.25 -9.09
C GLN A 134 20.20 3.08 -9.91
N GLU A 135 20.99 2.20 -9.29
CA GLU A 135 21.52 0.99 -9.94
C GLU A 135 20.38 0.06 -10.37
N PHE A 136 19.37 -0.10 -9.52
CA PHE A 136 18.16 -0.85 -9.85
C PHE A 136 17.46 -0.28 -11.09
N LEU A 137 17.22 1.03 -11.14
CA LEU A 137 16.61 1.66 -12.32
C LEU A 137 17.46 1.46 -13.58
N GLY A 138 18.79 1.47 -13.44
CA GLY A 138 19.73 1.15 -14.51
C GLY A 138 19.61 -0.28 -15.05
N LEU A 139 19.32 -1.25 -14.17
CA LEU A 139 19.01 -2.63 -14.56
C LEU A 139 17.62 -2.72 -15.20
N LEU A 140 16.62 -2.07 -14.59
CA LEU A 140 15.23 -2.07 -15.03
C LEU A 140 15.06 -1.62 -16.48
N VAL A 141 15.80 -0.58 -16.90
CA VAL A 141 15.71 -0.07 -18.28
C VAL A 141 16.36 -0.97 -19.33
N GLN A 142 17.16 -1.96 -18.91
CA GLN A 142 17.79 -2.94 -19.81
C GLN A 142 16.90 -4.16 -20.07
N GLU A 143 15.87 -4.35 -19.25
CA GLU A 143 14.98 -5.50 -19.33
C GLU A 143 14.16 -5.54 -20.62
N GLN A 144 13.89 -6.76 -21.07
CA GLN A 144 13.08 -7.05 -22.24
C GLN A 144 12.01 -8.10 -21.90
N PRO A 145 10.72 -7.83 -22.12
CA PRO A 145 10.16 -6.62 -22.73
C PRO A 145 10.28 -5.38 -21.83
N GLU A 146 10.22 -4.20 -22.47
CA GLU A 146 10.36 -2.90 -21.82
C GLU A 146 9.46 -2.74 -20.59
N VAL A 147 10.06 -2.41 -19.44
CA VAL A 147 9.32 -2.09 -18.21
C VAL A 147 8.91 -0.62 -18.21
N ARG A 148 7.59 -0.38 -18.17
CA ARG A 148 7.01 0.98 -18.17
C ARG A 148 6.43 1.42 -16.85
N VAL A 149 6.17 0.50 -15.92
CA VAL A 149 5.77 0.89 -14.58
C VAL A 149 6.51 0.12 -13.50
N LEU A 150 6.58 0.79 -12.38
CA LEU A 150 7.26 0.36 -11.19
C LEU A 150 6.31 0.66 -10.05
N LEU A 151 5.54 -0.34 -9.69
CA LEU A 151 4.93 -0.40 -8.39
C LEU A 151 6.11 -0.59 -7.40
N ASP A 152 6.04 -0.10 -6.18
CA ASP A 152 7.04 -0.33 -5.14
C ASP A 152 6.29 -0.74 -3.91
N VAL A 153 5.72 -1.95 -3.95
CA VAL A 153 4.92 -2.41 -2.83
C VAL A 153 5.83 -2.65 -1.63
N GLY A 154 7.07 -3.11 -1.79
CA GLY A 154 8.00 -3.42 -0.69
C GLY A 154 8.62 -2.20 0.02
N ALA A 155 8.33 -0.98 -0.42
CA ALA A 155 9.05 0.22 0.00
C ALA A 155 10.57 0.04 -0.14
N GLN A 156 11.01 -0.59 -1.23
CA GLN A 156 12.43 -0.83 -1.49
C GLN A 156 13.14 0.43 -1.99
N MET A 157 12.39 1.45 -2.40
CA MET A 157 12.94 2.68 -2.97
C MET A 157 13.09 3.83 -1.96
N LEU A 158 13.13 3.53 -0.65
CA LEU A 158 13.20 4.53 0.42
C LEU A 158 14.47 5.40 0.41
N GLU A 159 15.52 4.99 -0.31
CA GLU A 159 16.77 5.74 -0.42
C GLU A 159 16.61 7.10 -1.11
N LEU A 160 15.65 7.20 -2.05
CA LEU A 160 15.37 8.42 -2.80
C LEU A 160 14.00 8.98 -2.43
N ARG A 161 13.90 10.31 -2.42
CA ARG A 161 12.56 10.93 -2.48
C ARG A 161 11.90 10.54 -3.80
N LYS A 162 10.58 10.33 -3.79
CA LYS A 162 9.82 9.89 -4.97
C LYS A 162 10.13 10.74 -6.20
N GLU A 163 10.19 12.07 -6.05
CA GLU A 163 10.54 13.01 -7.12
C GLU A 163 11.94 12.76 -7.72
N GLN A 164 12.93 12.43 -6.88
CA GLN A 164 14.29 12.15 -7.33
C GLN A 164 14.36 10.83 -8.09
N LEU A 165 13.64 9.82 -7.61
CA LEU A 165 13.54 8.51 -8.25
C LEU A 165 12.94 8.62 -9.65
N VAL A 166 11.76 9.24 -9.76
CA VAL A 166 11.04 9.33 -11.03
C VAL A 166 11.77 10.22 -12.04
N LYS A 167 12.42 11.29 -11.57
CA LYS A 167 13.29 12.13 -12.40
C LYS A 167 14.48 11.34 -12.94
N HIS A 168 15.14 10.56 -12.09
CA HIS A 168 16.25 9.73 -12.52
C HIS A 168 15.80 8.68 -13.54
N TRP A 169 14.69 7.99 -13.27
CA TRP A 169 14.15 6.99 -14.18
C TRP A 169 13.78 7.56 -15.55
N LEU A 170 13.13 8.72 -15.58
CA LEU A 170 12.78 9.41 -16.83
C LEU A 170 14.04 9.83 -17.62
N SER A 171 15.12 10.22 -16.92
CA SER A 171 16.39 10.58 -17.57
C SER A 171 17.09 9.40 -18.26
N LEU A 172 16.86 8.17 -17.79
CA LEU A 172 17.36 6.95 -18.42
C LEU A 172 16.55 6.56 -19.67
N ARG A 173 15.37 7.15 -19.87
CA ARG A 173 14.43 6.85 -20.97
C ARG A 173 14.05 8.12 -21.73
N PRO A 174 14.98 8.71 -22.50
CA PRO A 174 14.74 9.94 -23.27
C PRO A 174 13.70 9.75 -24.40
N ASP A 175 13.39 8.50 -24.74
CA ASP A 175 12.35 8.12 -25.69
C ASP A 175 10.91 8.32 -25.15
N LEU A 176 10.75 8.41 -23.83
CA LEU A 176 9.46 8.61 -23.17
C LEU A 176 9.24 10.08 -22.81
N SER A 177 7.97 10.48 -22.75
CA SER A 177 7.59 11.90 -22.63
C SER A 177 7.51 12.40 -21.18
N ALA A 178 7.11 11.52 -20.26
CA ALA A 178 6.86 11.87 -18.86
C ALA A 178 6.85 10.64 -17.95
N VAL A 179 6.78 10.89 -16.64
CA VAL A 179 6.55 9.89 -15.59
C VAL A 179 5.40 10.35 -14.68
N VAL A 180 4.49 9.43 -14.37
CA VAL A 180 3.35 9.65 -13.47
C VAL A 180 3.65 9.07 -12.10
N TYR A 181 3.38 9.82 -11.04
CA TYR A 181 3.62 9.39 -9.65
C TYR A 181 2.74 10.17 -8.67
N PHE A 182 2.68 9.73 -7.40
CA PHE A 182 2.03 10.49 -6.33
C PHE A 182 3.01 11.40 -5.60
N SER A 183 2.62 12.66 -5.42
CA SER A 183 3.38 13.62 -4.62
C SER A 183 3.33 13.29 -3.11
N GLU A 184 4.09 14.04 -2.32
CA GLU A 184 4.00 14.01 -0.85
C GLU A 184 2.62 14.48 -0.32
N SER A 185 1.83 15.18 -1.15
CA SER A 185 0.50 15.66 -0.82
C SER A 185 -0.63 14.73 -1.30
N ASP A 186 -0.30 13.49 -1.66
CA ASP A 186 -1.24 12.49 -2.20
C ASP A 186 -2.01 12.99 -3.43
N GLU A 187 -1.32 13.76 -4.29
CA GLU A 187 -1.87 14.19 -5.57
C GLU A 187 -1.12 13.51 -6.71
N LEU A 188 -1.88 13.09 -7.72
CA LEU A 188 -1.29 12.42 -8.88
C LEU A 188 -0.65 13.44 -9.81
N MET A 189 0.67 13.37 -9.91
CA MET A 189 1.51 14.31 -10.65
C MET A 189 2.14 13.65 -11.88
N VAL A 190 2.46 14.51 -12.84
CA VAL A 190 3.19 14.19 -14.06
C VAL A 190 4.46 15.02 -14.08
N LEU A 191 5.62 14.37 -14.14
CA LEU A 191 6.90 15.01 -14.41
C LEU A 191 7.30 14.78 -15.87
N ASN A 192 7.57 15.85 -16.62
CA ASN A 192 8.02 15.75 -18.01
C ASN A 192 9.56 15.85 -18.15
N GLN A 193 10.06 15.59 -19.35
CA GLN A 193 11.50 15.68 -19.69
C GLN A 193 12.13 17.08 -19.51
N ARG A 194 11.32 18.13 -19.26
CA ARG A 194 11.78 19.50 -19.03
C ARG A 194 11.80 19.86 -17.54
N ASP A 195 11.73 18.87 -16.66
CA ASP A 195 11.66 19.04 -15.21
C ASP A 195 10.44 19.86 -14.75
N SER A 196 9.36 19.86 -15.52
CA SER A 196 8.11 20.51 -15.15
C SER A 196 7.12 19.47 -14.63
N THR A 197 6.60 19.75 -13.44
CA THR A 197 5.63 18.90 -12.73
C THR A 197 4.24 19.53 -12.78
N GLU A 198 3.23 18.77 -13.19
CA GLU A 198 1.83 19.22 -13.25
C GLU A 198 0.85 18.13 -12.77
N PRO A 199 -0.32 18.47 -12.19
CA PRO A 199 -1.32 17.47 -11.83
C PRO A 199 -1.89 16.74 -13.07
N LEU A 200 -2.10 15.42 -12.98
CA LEU A 200 -2.65 14.61 -14.10
C LEU A 200 -4.10 14.99 -14.47
N LEU A 201 -4.76 15.85 -13.69
CA LEU A 201 -6.10 16.36 -13.98
C LEU A 201 -6.18 17.15 -15.31
N LEU A 202 -5.03 17.46 -15.94
CA LEU A 202 -4.97 18.16 -17.22
C LEU A 202 -5.08 17.22 -18.44
N PRO A 203 -5.90 17.55 -19.45
CA PRO A 203 -6.32 16.60 -20.51
C PRO A 203 -5.28 16.06 -21.50
N PRO A 204 -4.09 16.61 -21.79
CA PRO A 204 -3.28 16.05 -22.87
C PRO A 204 -2.58 14.72 -22.49
N LEU A 205 -2.25 14.49 -21.22
CA LEU A 205 -1.50 13.28 -20.81
C LEU A 205 -2.35 12.15 -20.21
N LYS A 206 -3.55 12.43 -19.71
CA LYS A 206 -4.48 11.38 -19.23
C LYS A 206 -4.79 10.33 -20.31
N TYR A 207 -4.67 10.70 -21.59
CA TYR A 207 -4.92 9.83 -22.75
C TYR A 207 -3.64 9.37 -23.46
N GLN A 208 -2.44 9.69 -22.94
CA GLN A 208 -1.15 9.29 -23.52
C GLN A 208 -0.26 8.53 -22.52
N LEU A 209 -0.87 7.70 -21.66
CA LEU A 209 -0.13 6.84 -20.72
C LEU A 209 0.80 5.85 -21.44
N ASP A 210 0.52 5.55 -22.71
CA ASP A 210 1.38 4.78 -23.61
C ASP A 210 2.73 5.46 -23.91
N LYS A 211 2.92 6.72 -23.52
CA LYS A 211 4.20 7.46 -23.66
C LYS A 211 4.82 7.83 -22.31
N CYS A 212 4.26 7.32 -21.22
CA CYS A 212 4.66 7.67 -19.87
C CYS A 212 5.20 6.45 -19.11
N LEU A 213 6.13 6.71 -18.20
CA LEU A 213 6.44 5.81 -17.10
C LEU A 213 5.40 5.99 -15.99
N VAL A 214 5.16 4.98 -15.16
CA VAL A 214 4.35 5.15 -13.93
C VAL A 214 5.10 4.59 -12.73
N TYR A 215 5.16 5.35 -11.64
CA TYR A 215 5.70 4.90 -10.36
C TYR A 215 4.61 4.97 -9.30
N LEU A 216 4.36 3.87 -8.60
CA LEU A 216 3.40 3.80 -7.50
C LEU A 216 4.08 3.21 -6.28
N ASP A 217 4.22 3.98 -5.21
CA ASP A 217 4.72 3.42 -3.95
C ASP A 217 3.70 2.50 -3.26
N GLN A 218 4.12 1.91 -2.14
CA GLN A 218 3.31 1.00 -1.34
C GLN A 218 1.94 1.57 -0.96
N ALA A 219 1.86 2.82 -0.51
CA ALA A 219 0.61 3.41 -0.06
C ALA A 219 -0.38 3.54 -1.23
N HIS A 220 0.14 3.94 -2.40
CA HIS A 220 -0.67 4.21 -3.59
C HIS A 220 -0.90 2.98 -4.48
N THR A 221 -0.39 1.81 -4.08
CA THR A 221 -0.80 0.51 -4.65
C THR A 221 -2.20 0.07 -4.17
N ARG A 222 -2.73 0.71 -3.11
CA ARG A 222 -4.11 0.53 -2.60
C ARG A 222 -4.98 1.71 -3.06
N GLY A 223 -6.24 1.46 -3.44
CA GLY A 223 -7.24 2.52 -3.70
C GLY A 223 -7.19 3.29 -5.04
N THR A 224 -6.04 3.40 -5.74
CA THR A 224 -5.92 4.26 -6.94
C THR A 224 -6.62 3.71 -8.20
N ASP A 225 -7.39 4.56 -8.91
CA ASP A 225 -8.03 4.27 -10.21
C ASP A 225 -7.22 4.84 -11.40
N LEU A 226 -6.13 4.16 -11.77
CA LEU A 226 -5.39 4.44 -13.00
C LEU A 226 -5.49 3.27 -13.98
N LYS A 227 -5.58 3.56 -15.28
CA LYS A 227 -5.35 2.56 -16.34
C LYS A 227 -3.83 2.37 -16.47
N LEU A 228 -3.28 1.58 -15.56
CA LEU A 228 -1.85 1.40 -15.38
C LEU A 228 -1.28 0.41 -16.41
N PRO A 229 -0.14 0.72 -17.01
CA PRO A 229 0.84 -0.29 -17.42
C PRO A 229 1.56 -0.89 -16.17
N LEU A 230 2.53 -1.78 -16.35
CA LEU A 230 2.95 -2.91 -15.48
C LEU A 230 3.75 -2.71 -14.15
N HIS A 231 3.64 -3.66 -13.18
CA HIS A 231 4.65 -4.31 -12.23
C HIS A 231 4.97 -3.85 -10.79
N SER A 232 4.74 -4.68 -9.74
CA SER A 232 5.72 -5.05 -8.63
C SER A 232 5.19 -5.92 -7.46
N GLU A 233 6.04 -6.13 -6.43
CA GLU A 233 5.98 -7.06 -5.30
C GLU A 233 5.78 -6.47 -3.89
N GLN A 234 4.96 -7.14 -3.05
CA GLN A 234 5.02 -7.23 -1.57
C GLN A 234 4.77 -8.66 -1.08
N HIS A 235 5.19 -8.93 0.16
CA HIS A 235 5.55 -10.25 0.70
C HIS A 235 4.39 -11.14 1.21
N THR A 236 3.14 -10.70 1.11
CA THR A 236 1.96 -11.54 1.40
C THR A 236 1.00 -11.56 0.21
N LYS A 237 0.18 -12.60 0.11
CA LYS A 237 -0.60 -12.93 -1.09
C LYS A 237 -1.56 -11.80 -1.45
N ASP A 238 -2.22 -11.23 -0.45
CA ASP A 238 -3.19 -10.17 -0.62
C ASP A 238 -2.61 -8.89 -1.24
N PRO A 239 -1.56 -8.25 -0.71
CA PRO A 239 -0.89 -7.11 -1.36
C PRO A 239 -0.42 -7.43 -2.79
N LEU A 240 0.15 -8.61 -3.02
CA LEU A 240 0.62 -9.00 -4.35
C LEU A 240 -0.54 -9.14 -5.35
N VAL A 241 -1.60 -9.86 -4.96
CA VAL A 241 -2.81 -10.07 -5.77
C VAL A 241 -3.54 -8.74 -5.97
N GLN A 242 -3.61 -7.88 -4.96
CA GLN A 242 -4.19 -6.54 -5.07
C GLN A 242 -3.41 -5.68 -6.05
N GLY A 243 -2.08 -5.65 -5.96
CA GLY A 243 -1.21 -4.97 -6.90
C GLY A 243 -1.40 -5.50 -8.33
N ALA A 244 -1.42 -6.83 -8.48
CA ALA A 244 -1.68 -7.49 -9.75
C ALA A 244 -3.07 -7.15 -10.33
N MET A 245 -4.10 -7.06 -9.50
CA MET A 245 -5.46 -6.72 -9.92
C MET A 245 -5.64 -5.27 -10.35
N ARG A 246 -4.69 -4.37 -10.04
CA ARG A 246 -4.69 -3.01 -10.62
C ARG A 246 -4.34 -3.04 -12.12
N MET A 247 -3.68 -4.10 -12.59
CA MET A 247 -3.50 -4.37 -14.01
C MET A 247 -4.78 -4.98 -14.60
N ARG A 248 -5.70 -4.10 -15.01
CA ARG A 248 -7.02 -4.48 -15.54
C ARG A 248 -6.97 -5.33 -16.82
N GLN A 249 -5.81 -5.41 -17.48
CA GLN A 249 -5.57 -6.22 -18.67
C GLN A 249 -4.50 -7.30 -18.45
N LEU A 250 -4.25 -7.70 -17.19
CA LEU A 250 -3.38 -8.84 -16.90
C LEU A 250 -3.92 -10.11 -17.55
N GLY A 251 -3.10 -10.75 -18.40
CA GLY A 251 -3.53 -11.88 -19.25
C GLY A 251 -4.27 -11.45 -20.53
N GLN A 252 -4.36 -10.14 -20.81
CA GLN A 252 -4.91 -9.54 -22.04
C GLN A 252 -3.91 -8.54 -22.66
N GLY A 253 -2.67 -9.00 -22.86
CA GLY A 253 -1.57 -8.19 -23.42
C GLY A 253 -0.68 -7.49 -22.38
N GLN A 254 -1.01 -7.56 -21.09
CA GLN A 254 -0.12 -7.17 -19.99
C GLN A 254 0.48 -8.41 -19.32
N SER A 255 1.76 -8.31 -18.95
CA SER A 255 2.50 -9.35 -18.22
C SER A 255 3.07 -8.87 -16.87
N VAL A 256 3.71 -9.76 -16.11
CA VAL A 256 4.38 -9.45 -14.83
C VAL A 256 5.81 -9.98 -14.79
N MET A 257 6.74 -9.16 -14.32
CA MET A 257 8.07 -9.55 -13.89
C MET A 257 8.27 -9.23 -12.40
N PHE A 258 8.96 -10.14 -11.73
CA PHE A 258 9.24 -10.14 -10.30
C PHE A 258 10.70 -9.73 -10.04
N PHE A 259 10.91 -8.87 -9.05
CA PHE A 259 12.23 -8.42 -8.60
C PHE A 259 12.32 -8.54 -7.08
N ALA A 260 13.35 -9.24 -6.61
CA ALA A 260 13.57 -9.41 -5.18
C ALA A 260 15.02 -9.10 -4.81
N PRO A 261 15.28 -8.42 -3.67
CA PRO A 261 16.62 -8.26 -3.12
C PRO A 261 17.16 -9.62 -2.65
N LEU A 262 18.47 -9.71 -2.45
CA LEU A 262 19.16 -10.96 -2.15
C LEU A 262 18.58 -11.69 -0.93
N GLU A 263 18.19 -10.95 0.11
CA GLU A 263 17.60 -11.54 1.32
C GLU A 263 16.26 -12.23 1.04
N ILE A 264 15.45 -11.65 0.15
CA ILE A 264 14.15 -12.20 -0.23
C ILE A 264 14.32 -13.35 -1.23
N ASP A 265 15.26 -13.25 -2.18
CA ASP A 265 15.63 -14.34 -3.09
C ASP A 265 16.01 -15.61 -2.32
N GLN A 266 16.84 -15.47 -1.27
CA GLN A 266 17.21 -16.59 -0.40
C GLN A 266 15.98 -17.22 0.28
N ARG A 267 15.05 -16.42 0.78
CA ARG A 267 13.80 -16.93 1.39
C ARG A 267 12.92 -17.64 0.37
N ILE A 268 12.80 -17.11 -0.84
CA ILE A 268 12.05 -17.75 -1.94
C ILE A 268 12.69 -19.11 -2.29
N ARG A 269 14.02 -19.18 -2.41
CA ARG A 269 14.74 -20.45 -2.68
C ARG A 269 14.51 -21.49 -1.59
N ILE A 270 14.57 -21.09 -0.32
CA ILE A 270 14.31 -21.98 0.82
C ILE A 270 12.87 -22.53 0.75
N ALA A 271 11.89 -21.66 0.55
CA ALA A 271 10.49 -22.05 0.40
C ALA A 271 10.26 -22.96 -0.81
N ALA A 272 10.96 -22.71 -1.91
CA ALA A 272 10.90 -23.51 -3.13
C ALA A 272 11.73 -24.79 -3.10
N LYS A 273 12.60 -24.96 -2.09
CA LYS A 273 13.60 -26.04 -1.99
C LYS A 273 14.51 -26.11 -3.24
N LYS A 274 14.88 -24.94 -3.78
CA LYS A 274 15.76 -24.80 -4.95
C LYS A 274 17.19 -24.43 -4.52
N SER A 275 18.19 -24.88 -5.26
CA SER A 275 19.59 -24.51 -5.04
C SER A 275 19.89 -23.08 -5.48
N GLU A 276 21.06 -22.54 -5.10
CA GLU A 276 21.51 -21.20 -5.52
C GLU A 276 21.61 -21.03 -7.04
N SER A 277 21.97 -22.10 -7.76
CA SER A 277 22.12 -22.10 -9.22
C SER A 277 20.82 -22.36 -9.99
N ALA A 278 19.75 -22.77 -9.32
CA ALA A 278 18.48 -23.08 -9.99
C ALA A 278 17.74 -21.79 -10.37
N ALA A 279 17.15 -21.77 -11.56
CA ALA A 279 16.27 -20.68 -11.98
C ALA A 279 15.01 -20.66 -11.10
N LEU A 280 14.68 -19.50 -10.56
CA LEU A 280 13.40 -19.26 -9.89
C LEU A 280 12.34 -18.90 -10.92
N GLU A 281 11.14 -19.36 -10.64
CA GLU A 281 9.97 -19.16 -11.49
C GLU A 281 8.89 -18.44 -10.68
N THR A 282 7.90 -17.89 -11.36
CA THR A 282 6.80 -17.17 -10.70
C THR A 282 6.04 -18.05 -9.71
N ILE A 283 5.94 -19.35 -9.96
CA ILE A 283 5.34 -20.31 -9.02
C ILE A 283 6.09 -20.37 -7.68
N ASP A 284 7.41 -20.16 -7.69
CA ASP A 284 8.23 -20.18 -6.48
C ASP A 284 8.01 -18.92 -5.64
N VAL A 285 7.92 -17.76 -6.30
CA VAL A 285 7.54 -16.49 -5.65
C VAL A 285 6.17 -16.64 -5.01
N LEU A 286 5.18 -17.15 -5.75
CA LEU A 286 3.82 -17.35 -5.24
C LEU A 286 3.79 -18.36 -4.08
N ARG A 287 4.57 -19.44 -4.14
CA ARG A 287 4.70 -20.39 -3.04
C ARG A 287 5.23 -19.70 -1.78
N TRP A 288 6.29 -18.93 -1.91
CA TRP A 288 6.88 -18.19 -0.79
C TRP A 288 5.88 -17.20 -0.19
N VAL A 289 5.23 -16.38 -1.03
CA VAL A 289 4.21 -15.40 -0.61
C VAL A 289 3.03 -16.06 0.12
N MET A 290 2.61 -17.26 -0.30
CA MET A 290 1.57 -18.02 0.41
C MET A 290 2.05 -18.51 1.79
N ILE A 291 3.31 -18.94 1.90
CA ILE A 291 3.90 -19.33 3.19
C ILE A 291 3.96 -18.13 4.13
N GLU A 292 4.47 -16.98 3.68
CA GLU A 292 4.51 -15.74 4.47
C GLU A 292 3.11 -15.29 4.91
N THR A 293 2.09 -15.54 4.09
CA THR A 293 0.69 -15.25 4.45
C THR A 293 0.22 -16.14 5.60
N CYS A 294 0.49 -17.45 5.54
CA CYS A 294 0.19 -18.39 6.62
C CYS A 294 0.97 -18.07 7.90
N ASP A 295 2.26 -17.75 7.76
CA ASP A 295 3.13 -17.37 8.88
C ASP A 295 2.65 -16.06 9.51
N GLY A 296 2.27 -15.07 8.70
CA GLY A 296 1.69 -13.81 9.16
C GLY A 296 0.37 -14.01 9.91
N ILE A 297 -0.54 -14.84 9.37
CA ILE A 297 -1.79 -15.18 10.08
C ILE A 297 -1.46 -15.81 11.43
N THR A 298 -0.57 -16.81 11.46
CA THR A 298 -0.18 -17.54 12.67
C THR A 298 0.48 -16.61 13.69
N TYR A 299 1.35 -15.70 13.23
CA TYR A 299 2.02 -14.69 14.04
C TYR A 299 1.03 -13.78 14.77
N HIS A 300 -0.08 -13.43 14.14
CA HIS A 300 -1.10 -12.56 14.73
C HIS A 300 -2.14 -13.28 15.60
N VAL A 301 -2.20 -14.62 15.57
CA VAL A 301 -3.15 -15.40 16.40
C VAL A 301 -3.05 -15.07 17.88
N PRO A 302 -1.86 -14.98 18.52
CA PRO A 302 -1.79 -14.69 19.95
C PRO A 302 -2.43 -13.38 20.33
N HIS A 303 -2.20 -12.33 19.55
CA HIS A 303 -2.80 -11.02 19.78
C HIS A 303 -4.31 -11.05 19.55
N TRP A 304 -4.76 -11.63 18.44
CA TRP A 304 -6.19 -11.80 18.14
C TRP A 304 -6.93 -12.57 19.24
N ALA A 305 -6.33 -13.65 19.75
CA ALA A 305 -6.90 -14.48 20.79
C ALA A 305 -6.98 -13.73 22.13
N GLN A 306 -5.92 -13.00 22.50
CA GLN A 306 -5.91 -12.14 23.68
C GLN A 306 -7.01 -11.08 23.63
N GLN A 307 -7.16 -10.38 22.49
CA GLN A 307 -8.24 -9.41 22.30
C GLN A 307 -9.62 -10.05 22.48
N GLY A 308 -9.81 -11.28 21.97
CA GLY A 308 -11.04 -12.03 22.15
C GLY A 308 -11.32 -12.38 23.61
N LEU A 309 -10.32 -12.89 24.35
CA LEU A 309 -10.45 -13.15 25.79
C LEU A 309 -10.83 -11.89 26.56
N ASP A 310 -10.16 -10.79 26.25
CA ASP A 310 -10.41 -9.50 26.89
C ASP A 310 -11.83 -9.01 26.63
N TYR A 311 -12.33 -9.17 25.40
CA TYR A 311 -13.72 -8.88 25.05
C TYR A 311 -14.71 -9.71 25.88
N PHE A 312 -14.54 -11.04 25.95
CA PHE A 312 -15.43 -11.89 26.75
C PHE A 312 -15.38 -11.55 28.24
N ARG A 313 -14.17 -11.27 28.77
CA ARG A 313 -14.00 -10.81 30.15
C ARG A 313 -14.73 -9.50 30.43
N ARG A 314 -14.67 -8.53 29.50
CA ARG A 314 -15.40 -7.26 29.63
C ARG A 314 -16.91 -7.45 29.57
N ARG A 315 -17.37 -8.31 28.67
CA ARG A 315 -18.80 -8.62 28.52
C ARG A 315 -19.37 -9.31 29.76
N ASP A 316 -18.69 -10.33 30.28
CA ASP A 316 -19.14 -11.03 31.48
C ASP A 316 -19.17 -10.09 32.70
N ALA A 317 -18.22 -9.14 32.78
CA ALA A 317 -18.21 -8.08 33.79
C ALA A 317 -19.37 -7.09 33.62
N TRP A 318 -19.72 -6.77 32.38
CA TRP A 318 -20.87 -5.92 32.05
C TRP A 318 -22.17 -6.60 32.47
N ASP A 319 -22.36 -7.88 32.13
CA ASP A 319 -23.54 -8.66 32.52
C ASP A 319 -23.68 -8.74 34.04
N ALA A 320 -22.57 -9.02 34.74
CA ALA A 320 -22.56 -9.03 36.21
C ALA A 320 -22.87 -7.66 36.82
N PHE A 321 -22.44 -6.57 36.17
CA PHE A 321 -22.78 -5.21 36.60
C PHE A 321 -24.27 -4.91 36.41
N ILE A 322 -24.87 -5.30 35.30
CA ILE A 322 -26.32 -5.14 35.06
C ILE A 322 -27.13 -5.88 36.13
N ASP A 323 -26.68 -7.06 36.55
CA ASP A 323 -27.36 -7.87 37.57
C ASP A 323 -27.20 -7.33 39.01
N SER A 324 -26.08 -6.67 39.31
CA SER A 324 -25.70 -6.29 40.69
C SER A 324 -25.71 -4.78 40.98
N GLU A 325 -25.68 -3.93 39.95
CA GLU A 325 -25.51 -2.47 39.99
C GLU A 325 -24.24 -1.97 40.72
N LEU A 326 -23.26 -2.83 40.99
CA LEU A 326 -22.02 -2.47 41.68
C LEU A 326 -20.90 -2.11 40.71
N ALA A 327 -20.52 -0.83 40.67
CA ALA A 327 -19.51 -0.30 39.74
C ALA A 327 -18.13 -0.99 39.83
N ASP A 328 -17.76 -1.53 40.99
CA ASP A 328 -16.48 -2.23 41.18
C ASP A 328 -16.39 -3.54 40.36
N HIS A 329 -17.53 -4.19 40.11
CA HIS A 329 -17.59 -5.39 39.25
C HIS A 329 -17.33 -5.06 37.78
N LEU A 330 -17.53 -3.80 37.37
CA LEU A 330 -17.28 -3.34 36.01
C LEU A 330 -15.84 -2.85 35.81
N LEU A 331 -15.31 -2.03 36.73
CA LEU A 331 -14.02 -1.36 36.54
C LEU A 331 -12.83 -2.32 36.59
N HIS A 332 -12.83 -3.28 37.51
CA HIS A 332 -11.68 -4.18 37.72
C HIS A 332 -11.42 -5.11 36.51
N PRO A 333 -12.44 -5.65 35.81
CA PRO A 333 -12.21 -6.44 34.60
C PRO A 333 -11.85 -5.61 33.35
N TRP A 334 -12.25 -4.34 33.31
CA TRP A 334 -12.01 -3.44 32.17
C TRP A 334 -10.64 -2.76 32.19
N ILE A 335 -10.09 -2.51 33.39
CA ILE A 335 -8.75 -1.96 33.56
C ILE A 335 -7.72 -3.09 33.40
N GLN A 336 -6.86 -2.96 32.39
CA GLN A 336 -5.81 -3.91 32.09
C GLN A 336 -4.43 -3.35 32.46
N PRO A 337 -3.51 -4.18 32.96
CA PRO A 337 -2.11 -3.76 33.10
C PRO A 337 -1.52 -3.50 31.71
N GLU A 338 -1.00 -2.30 31.51
CA GLU A 338 -0.24 -1.93 30.30
C GLU A 338 1.25 -1.99 30.61
N GLY A 339 1.64 -1.35 31.71
CA GLY A 339 2.93 -1.46 32.40
C GLY A 339 3.45 -2.88 32.52
N ARG A 340 4.57 -3.22 31.85
CA ARG A 340 5.27 -4.49 32.05
C ARG A 340 6.64 -4.29 32.68
N SER A 341 6.94 -5.06 33.73
CA SER A 341 8.30 -5.09 34.27
C SER A 341 9.25 -5.84 33.34
N LEU A 342 10.57 -5.64 33.50
CA LEU A 342 11.57 -6.42 32.77
C LEU A 342 11.45 -7.93 33.05
N VAL A 343 10.99 -8.32 34.25
CA VAL A 343 10.75 -9.72 34.59
C VAL A 343 9.53 -10.25 33.83
N ASP A 344 8.49 -9.43 33.64
CA ASP A 344 7.31 -9.84 32.86
C ASP A 344 7.64 -9.98 31.37
N LEU A 345 8.56 -9.15 30.86
CA LEU A 345 8.98 -9.18 29.45
C LEU A 345 10.00 -10.28 29.12
N TYR A 346 10.96 -10.51 30.01
CA TYR A 346 12.13 -11.37 29.73
C TYR A 346 12.27 -12.55 30.69
N GLY A 347 11.48 -12.62 31.75
CA GLY A 347 11.46 -13.70 32.72
C GLY A 347 10.71 -14.94 32.22
N VAL A 348 11.02 -16.09 32.82
CA VAL A 348 10.31 -17.35 32.54
C VAL A 348 8.99 -17.34 33.32
N ASN A 349 7.89 -17.01 32.64
CA ASN A 349 6.60 -16.79 33.28
C ASN A 349 5.66 -18.00 33.18
N THR A 350 5.20 -18.50 34.34
CA THR A 350 4.17 -19.55 34.46
C THR A 350 2.76 -19.08 34.11
N SER A 351 2.53 -17.76 34.08
CA SER A 351 1.23 -17.14 33.75
C SER A 351 0.76 -17.41 32.32
N THR A 352 1.67 -17.76 31.41
CA THR A 352 1.36 -18.09 30.02
C THR A 352 0.46 -19.33 29.90
N ALA A 353 0.64 -20.33 30.77
CA ALA A 353 -0.20 -21.52 30.79
C ALA A 353 -1.64 -21.19 31.23
N THR A 354 -1.81 -20.37 32.27
CA THR A 354 -3.14 -19.94 32.77
C THR A 354 -3.90 -19.12 31.73
N ILE A 355 -3.21 -18.23 31.01
CA ILE A 355 -3.82 -17.45 29.91
C ILE A 355 -4.30 -18.40 28.81
N ASN A 356 -3.45 -19.34 28.40
CA ASN A 356 -3.81 -20.33 27.39
C ASN A 356 -5.00 -21.20 27.81
N GLU A 357 -5.07 -21.64 29.07
CA GLU A 357 -6.24 -22.37 29.59
C GLU A 357 -7.52 -21.54 29.51
N SER A 358 -7.46 -20.26 29.90
CA SER A 358 -8.59 -19.33 29.83
C SER A 358 -9.05 -19.10 28.40
N LEU A 359 -8.12 -18.87 27.47
CA LEU A 359 -8.38 -18.74 26.03
C LEU A 359 -9.05 -19.98 25.46
N MET A 360 -8.49 -21.15 25.77
CA MET A 360 -8.99 -22.42 25.26
C MET A 360 -10.31 -22.81 25.92
N SER A 361 -10.71 -22.23 27.05
CA SER A 361 -12.04 -22.44 27.63
C SER A 361 -13.15 -21.89 26.72
N ILE A 362 -12.88 -20.82 25.96
CA ILE A 362 -13.84 -20.17 25.06
C ILE A 362 -13.95 -20.97 23.74
N PRO A 363 -15.12 -21.57 23.42
CA PRO A 363 -15.25 -22.47 22.26
C PRO A 363 -14.87 -21.81 20.93
N GLY A 364 -15.36 -20.59 20.67
CA GLY A 364 -15.08 -19.88 19.41
C GLY A 364 -13.59 -19.59 19.18
N LEU A 365 -12.86 -19.22 20.25
CA LEU A 365 -11.41 -19.02 20.20
C LEU A 365 -10.67 -20.33 19.96
N ARG A 366 -10.99 -21.35 20.76
CA ARG A 366 -10.41 -22.70 20.67
C ARG A 366 -10.55 -23.29 19.28
N ASP A 367 -11.75 -23.26 18.71
CA ASP A 367 -12.04 -23.87 17.42
C ASP A 367 -11.34 -23.14 16.28
N ARG A 368 -11.23 -21.81 16.35
CA ARG A 368 -10.48 -21.02 15.37
C ARG A 368 -8.97 -21.27 15.48
N CYS A 369 -8.41 -21.28 16.68
CA CYS A 369 -7.00 -21.61 16.91
C CYS A 369 -6.66 -23.00 16.34
N ARG A 370 -7.49 -24.01 16.62
CA ARG A 370 -7.35 -25.35 16.06
C ARG A 370 -7.43 -25.38 14.53
N LYS A 371 -8.34 -24.59 13.94
CA LYS A 371 -8.46 -24.47 12.47
C LYS A 371 -7.19 -23.91 11.83
N ILE A 372 -6.51 -22.97 12.51
CA ILE A 372 -5.25 -22.36 12.05
C ILE A 372 -4.05 -23.29 12.37
N GLY A 373 -4.22 -24.29 13.23
CA GLY A 373 -3.15 -25.20 13.66
C GLY A 373 -2.40 -24.72 14.93
N VAL A 374 -2.93 -23.72 15.63
CA VAL A 374 -2.38 -23.20 16.88
C VAL A 374 -3.02 -23.93 18.06
N THR A 375 -2.22 -24.69 18.80
CA THR A 375 -2.67 -25.45 20.00
C THR A 375 -2.30 -24.76 21.31
N PHE A 376 -1.33 -23.86 21.26
CA PHE A 376 -0.85 -23.10 22.40
C PHE A 376 -0.67 -21.65 21.99
N VAL A 377 -1.28 -20.76 22.77
CA VAL A 377 -1.13 -19.32 22.63
C VAL A 377 -0.32 -18.82 23.82
N SER A 378 0.93 -18.46 23.57
CA SER A 378 1.74 -17.71 24.53
C SER A 378 1.10 -16.33 24.74
N GLY A 379 1.23 -15.76 25.94
CA GLY A 379 0.85 -14.37 26.19
C GLY A 379 1.48 -13.45 25.14
N SER A 380 0.73 -12.45 24.66
CA SER A 380 1.19 -11.58 23.59
C SER A 380 2.48 -10.88 24.02
N ASN A 381 3.58 -11.19 23.33
CA ASN A 381 4.74 -10.31 23.32
C ASN A 381 4.40 -9.06 22.50
N MET A 382 5.14 -7.99 22.77
CA MET A 382 4.94 -6.60 22.35
C MET A 382 4.80 -6.41 20.83
N ASP A 383 3.67 -6.80 20.26
CA ASP A 383 3.28 -6.45 18.88
C ASP A 383 2.05 -5.55 18.87
N GLU A 384 1.92 -4.69 19.86
CA GLU A 384 1.08 -3.49 19.74
C GLU A 384 1.84 -2.47 18.91
N LYS A 385 1.75 -2.61 17.58
CA LYS A 385 2.11 -1.53 16.69
C LYS A 385 1.10 -0.41 16.93
N GLN A 386 1.55 0.66 17.57
CA GLN A 386 0.77 1.88 17.62
C GLN A 386 0.76 2.48 16.20
N GLU A 387 -0.23 2.09 15.40
CA GLU A 387 -0.59 2.82 14.19
C GLU A 387 -1.11 4.19 14.65
N ARG A 388 -0.20 5.17 14.69
CA ARG A 388 -0.61 6.55 14.73
C ARG A 388 -1.15 6.84 13.34
N GLU A 389 -2.47 6.82 13.17
CA GLU A 389 -3.13 7.33 11.97
C GLU A 389 -2.67 8.78 11.76
N VAL A 390 -1.65 8.96 10.92
CA VAL A 390 -1.19 10.28 10.45
C VAL A 390 -1.75 10.56 9.05
N SER A 391 -2.21 9.54 8.33
CA SER A 391 -2.92 9.70 7.07
C SER A 391 -4.42 9.85 7.33
N GLN A 392 -4.92 11.08 7.38
CA GLN A 392 -6.33 11.32 7.09
C GLN A 392 -6.58 10.84 5.66
N GLU A 393 -7.35 9.77 5.49
CA GLU A 393 -7.93 9.42 4.19
C GLU A 393 -8.90 10.54 3.81
N ILE A 394 -8.44 11.46 2.96
CA ILE A 394 -9.30 12.49 2.37
C ILE A 394 -9.94 11.88 1.13
N GLU A 395 -11.06 11.19 1.29
CA GLU A 395 -11.91 10.80 0.15
C GLU A 395 -12.46 12.07 -0.53
N ARG A 396 -11.85 12.46 -1.64
CA ARG A 396 -12.38 13.53 -2.51
C ARG A 396 -13.46 12.93 -3.42
N GLU A 397 -14.71 12.91 -2.96
CA GLU A 397 -15.85 12.59 -3.85
C GLU A 397 -16.02 13.66 -4.92
N GLN A 398 -15.69 13.33 -6.17
CA GLN A 398 -15.94 14.23 -7.29
C GLN A 398 -17.41 14.14 -7.72
N ARG A 399 -18.26 15.00 -7.14
CA ARG A 399 -19.64 15.17 -7.61
C ARG A 399 -19.64 15.86 -8.97
N ILE A 400 -19.86 15.08 -10.02
CA ILE A 400 -20.15 15.63 -11.36
C ILE A 400 -21.56 16.23 -11.29
N GLU A 401 -21.64 17.52 -11.05
CA GLU A 401 -22.89 18.28 -11.21
C GLU A 401 -23.20 18.35 -12.71
N ARG A 402 -24.02 17.40 -13.17
CA ARG A 402 -24.55 17.46 -14.53
C ARG A 402 -25.54 18.62 -14.56
N PRO A 403 -25.48 19.51 -15.57
CA PRO A 403 -26.49 20.55 -15.74
C PRO A 403 -27.87 19.90 -15.74
N ALA A 404 -28.86 20.60 -15.17
CA ALA A 404 -30.23 20.12 -15.08
C ALA A 404 -30.68 19.57 -16.46
N LYS A 405 -31.41 18.45 -16.45
CA LYS A 405 -31.98 17.89 -17.68
C LYS A 405 -32.87 18.97 -18.30
N CYS A 406 -32.39 19.60 -19.39
CA CYS A 406 -33.22 20.50 -20.16
C CYS A 406 -34.32 19.69 -20.84
N GLU A 407 -35.56 20.19 -20.75
CA GLU A 407 -36.66 19.73 -21.59
C GLU A 407 -36.20 19.82 -23.06
N PRO A 408 -36.29 18.71 -23.83
CA PRO A 408 -35.89 18.73 -25.23
C PRO A 408 -36.74 19.76 -25.99
N ALA A 409 -36.09 20.65 -26.74
CA ALA A 409 -36.80 21.64 -27.55
C ALA A 409 -37.79 20.93 -28.48
N THR A 410 -39.04 21.41 -28.50
CA THR A 410 -40.07 20.92 -29.43
C THR A 410 -39.56 21.08 -30.86
N HIS A 411 -39.31 19.95 -31.52
CA HIS A 411 -38.77 19.95 -32.87
C HIS A 411 -39.86 20.35 -33.87
N SER A 412 -39.63 21.41 -34.63
CA SER A 412 -40.43 21.75 -35.81
C SER A 412 -39.68 21.33 -37.06
N ILE A 413 -40.21 20.37 -37.80
CA ILE A 413 -39.62 19.97 -39.08
C ILE A 413 -39.92 21.06 -40.10
N LEU A 414 -38.88 21.73 -40.61
CA LEU A 414 -39.02 22.73 -41.66
C LEU A 414 -39.68 22.11 -42.90
N ARG A 415 -40.60 22.85 -43.53
CA ARG A 415 -41.38 22.39 -44.69
C ARG A 415 -40.53 21.82 -45.83
N HIS A 416 -39.31 22.35 -46.01
CA HIS A 416 -38.35 21.90 -47.02
C HIS A 416 -37.73 20.53 -46.69
N ILE A 417 -37.52 20.21 -45.40
CA ILE A 417 -37.05 18.89 -44.95
C ILE A 417 -38.15 17.85 -45.15
N ARG A 418 -39.40 18.19 -44.83
CA ARG A 418 -40.54 17.28 -45.09
C ARG A 418 -40.68 16.98 -46.60
N SER A 419 -40.61 18.00 -47.45
CA SER A 419 -40.64 17.82 -48.90
C SER A 419 -39.47 16.98 -49.42
N LEU A 420 -38.27 17.10 -48.85
CA LEU A 420 -37.12 16.27 -49.21
C LEU A 420 -37.35 14.80 -48.82
N LEU A 421 -37.87 14.55 -47.62
CA LEU A 421 -38.18 13.19 -47.15
C LEU A 421 -39.27 12.52 -48.00
N GLU A 422 -40.27 13.28 -48.46
CA GLU A 422 -41.40 12.75 -49.25
C GLU A 422 -41.06 12.59 -50.74
N THR A 423 -40.23 13.46 -51.31
CA THR A 423 -40.01 13.52 -52.78
C THR A 423 -38.59 13.20 -53.22
N GLY A 424 -37.64 13.08 -52.29
CA GLY A 424 -36.23 12.80 -52.58
C GLY A 424 -35.48 13.92 -53.33
N THR A 425 -36.11 15.08 -53.56
CA THR A 425 -35.53 16.17 -54.37
C THR A 425 -35.39 17.46 -53.56
N ILE A 426 -34.25 18.14 -53.72
CA ILE A 426 -33.97 19.44 -53.10
C ILE A 426 -34.43 20.53 -54.07
N ARG A 427 -35.45 21.31 -53.71
CA ARG A 427 -35.92 22.44 -54.53
C ARG A 427 -34.89 23.59 -54.51
N SER A 428 -34.70 24.24 -55.65
CA SER A 428 -33.71 25.30 -55.87
C SER A 428 -33.86 26.51 -54.93
N ASN A 429 -35.08 26.78 -54.43
CA ASN A 429 -35.38 27.85 -53.47
C ASN A 429 -35.47 27.35 -52.02
N SER A 430 -34.81 26.24 -51.67
CA SER A 430 -34.79 25.73 -50.31
C SER A 430 -33.64 26.29 -49.49
N THR A 431 -33.83 26.40 -48.17
CA THR A 431 -32.77 26.72 -47.20
C THR A 431 -31.77 25.58 -47.01
N LEU A 432 -32.00 24.42 -47.65
CA LEU A 432 -31.11 23.25 -47.62
C LEU A 432 -30.01 23.43 -48.67
N VAL A 433 -28.79 23.68 -48.21
CA VAL A 433 -27.63 23.89 -49.06
C VAL A 433 -26.71 22.66 -48.96
N PRO A 434 -26.22 22.08 -50.08
CA PRO A 434 -25.24 21.01 -50.02
C PRO A 434 -23.99 21.44 -49.25
N LEU A 435 -23.52 20.59 -48.33
CA LEU A 435 -22.41 20.87 -47.41
C LEU A 435 -21.14 21.36 -48.16
N PHE A 436 -20.89 20.81 -49.34
CA PHE A 436 -19.71 21.12 -50.16
C PHE A 436 -19.83 22.42 -50.96
N CYS A 437 -21.00 23.07 -51.03
CA CYS A 437 -21.15 24.37 -51.69
C CYS A 437 -20.54 25.52 -50.87
N ARG A 438 -20.48 25.41 -49.53
CA ARG A 438 -19.88 26.46 -48.68
C ARG A 438 -18.35 26.33 -48.54
N LEU A 439 -17.81 25.12 -48.62
CA LEU A 439 -16.37 24.87 -48.56
C LEU A 439 -15.60 25.46 -49.77
N LYS A 440 -16.24 25.64 -50.93
CA LYS A 440 -15.62 26.32 -52.08
C LYS A 440 -15.49 27.84 -51.91
N ARG A 441 -16.21 28.46 -50.96
CA ARG A 441 -16.19 29.93 -50.73
C ARG A 441 -15.31 30.35 -49.55
N SER A 442 -14.93 29.46 -48.65
CA SER A 442 -14.01 29.75 -47.56
C SER A 442 -12.57 29.46 -47.98
N ARG A 443 -11.84 30.48 -48.45
CA ARG A 443 -10.37 30.43 -48.42
C ARG A 443 -9.94 30.31 -46.96
N ILE A 444 -9.06 29.34 -46.71
CA ILE A 444 -8.39 29.07 -45.43
C ILE A 444 -7.88 30.38 -44.82
N ILE A 445 -8.45 30.80 -43.68
CA ILE A 445 -7.90 31.87 -42.84
C ILE A 445 -7.38 31.22 -41.55
N GLN A 446 -6.13 31.53 -41.26
CA GLN A 446 -5.34 31.11 -40.10
C GLN A 446 -6.10 31.30 -38.78
N TRP A 447 -6.12 30.25 -37.96
CA TRP A 447 -6.40 30.37 -36.53
C TRP A 447 -5.22 31.08 -35.84
N ARG A 448 -5.37 32.39 -35.58
CA ARG A 448 -4.54 33.12 -34.60
C ARG A 448 -5.38 33.49 -33.39
N ARG A 449 -4.83 33.15 -32.22
CA ARG A 449 -5.20 33.57 -30.85
C ARG A 449 -6.15 34.78 -30.77
N MET A 450 -7.32 34.57 -30.15
CA MET A 450 -7.98 35.61 -29.37
C MET A 450 -8.38 35.01 -28.02
N GLY A 451 -7.77 35.55 -26.96
CA GLY A 451 -8.10 35.24 -25.58
C GLY A 451 -9.42 35.90 -25.18
N PHE A 452 -10.24 35.16 -24.44
CA PHE A 452 -11.44 35.71 -23.84
C PHE A 452 -11.10 36.28 -22.47
N SER A 453 -11.19 37.61 -22.37
CA SER A 453 -11.41 38.33 -21.11
C SER A 453 -12.88 38.15 -20.74
N ALA A 454 -13.15 37.57 -19.58
CA ALA A 454 -14.49 37.52 -19.00
C ALA A 454 -14.67 38.74 -18.10
N THR A 455 -15.52 39.67 -18.54
CA THR A 455 -16.01 40.79 -17.74
C THR A 455 -17.23 40.31 -16.95
N MET A 456 -17.17 40.39 -15.62
CA MET A 456 -18.32 40.28 -14.73
C MET A 456 -19.31 41.42 -15.02
N HIS A 457 -20.59 41.11 -15.17
CA HIS A 457 -21.65 42.00 -14.72
C HIS A 457 -22.88 41.23 -14.24
N GLN A 458 -23.23 41.58 -12.99
CA GLN A 458 -24.42 41.32 -12.17
C GLN A 458 -24.62 39.91 -11.62
#